data_AF-T1ANF8-F1
#
_entry.id   AF-T1ANF8-F1
#
_cell.length_a   1.000
_cell.length_b   1.000
_cell.length_c   1.000
_cell.angle_alpha   90.00
_cell.angle_beta   90.00
_cell.angle_gamma   90.00
#
_symmetry.space_group_name_H-M   'P 1'
#
loop_
_entity.id
_entity.type
_entity.pdbx_description
1 polymer ?
#
loop_
_entity_poly.entity_id
_entity_poly.type
_entity_poly.pdbx_seq_one_letter_code
_entity_poly.pdbx_strand_id
1 'polypeptide(L)' 'MRFKRPWVRYSDTPPPATPYQAAAQVWDERLGSARVQAGNWRLMAFGCLLLA' A
#
# COMPACT_ATOMS: atom_id res chain seq x y z
N MET A 1 -5.07 42.71 27.26
CA MET A 1 -5.34 41.26 27.19
C MET A 1 -5.38 40.85 25.72
N ARG A 2 -4.50 39.94 25.27
CA ARG A 2 -4.45 39.53 23.86
C ARG A 2 -4.79 38.04 23.77
N PHE A 3 -6.04 37.73 24.06
CA PHE A 3 -6.58 36.38 23.87
C PHE A 3 -6.77 36.16 22.36
N LYS A 4 -5.88 35.38 21.75
CA LYS A 4 -6.08 34.87 20.38
C LYS A 4 -6.82 33.55 20.49
N ARG A 5 -8.04 33.51 19.95
CA ARG A 5 -8.85 32.28 19.89
C ARG A 5 -8.10 31.22 19.05
N PRO A 6 -7.88 30.00 19.57
CA PRO A 6 -7.33 28.93 18.76
C PRO A 6 -8.29 28.60 17.62
N TRP A 7 -7.77 28.59 16.39
CA TRP A 7 -8.53 28.20 15.22
C TRP A 7 -8.64 26.67 15.21
N VAL A 8 -9.85 26.14 15.22
CA VAL A 8 -10.10 24.70 15.13
C VAL A 8 -9.85 24.30 13.68
N ARG A 9 -8.70 23.68 13.40
CA ARG A 9 -8.49 22.99 12.13
C ARG A 9 -9.23 21.66 12.22
N TYR A 10 -10.41 21.59 11.60
CA TYR A 10 -10.96 20.30 11.22
C TYR A 10 -9.95 19.67 10.26
N SER A 11 -9.40 18.53 10.63
CA SER A 11 -8.58 17.73 9.73
C SER A 11 -9.39 17.43 8.46
N ASP A 12 -8.76 17.56 7.30
CA ASP A 12 -9.38 17.12 6.05
C ASP A 12 -9.75 15.64 6.19
N THR A 13 -11.05 15.36 6.08
CA THR A 13 -11.53 13.98 6.08
C THR A 13 -11.24 13.41 4.70
N PRO A 14 -10.49 12.29 4.59
CA PRO A 14 -10.22 11.70 3.29
C PRO A 14 -11.53 11.31 2.61
N PRO A 15 -11.62 11.47 1.28
CA PRO A 15 -12.81 11.08 0.54
C PRO A 15 -13.12 9.59 0.75
N PRO A 16 -14.40 9.20 0.84
CA PRO A 16 -14.78 7.82 1.08
C PRO A 16 -14.35 6.93 -0.10
N ALA A 17 -13.79 5.76 0.22
CA ALA A 17 -13.39 4.79 -0.78
C ALA A 17 -14.63 4.24 -1.49
N THR A 18 -14.67 4.34 -2.82
CA THR A 18 -15.80 3.82 -3.60
C THR A 18 -15.61 2.32 -3.91
N PRO A 19 -16.70 1.56 -4.14
CA PRO A 19 -16.60 0.15 -4.52
C PRO A 19 -15.73 -0.07 -5.77
N TYR A 20 -15.74 0.90 -6.71
CA TYR A 20 -14.91 0.86 -7.91
C TYR A 20 -13.43 1.04 -7.60
N GLN A 21 -13.09 1.86 -6.61
CA GLN A 21 -11.70 2.01 -6.16
C GLN A 21 -11.19 0.72 -5.51
N ALA A 22 -12.02 0.03 -4.72
CA ALA A 22 -11.67 -1.27 -4.16
C ALA A 22 -11.45 -2.34 -5.25
N ALA A 23 -12.27 -2.35 -6.31
CA ALA A 23 -12.08 -3.25 -7.44
C ALA A 23 -10.75 -3.00 -8.18
N ALA A 24 -10.37 -1.73 -8.35
CA ALA A 24 -9.07 -1.36 -8.93
C ALA A 24 -7.90 -1.83 -8.05
N GLN A 25 -8.00 -1.68 -6.73
CA GLN A 25 -6.97 -2.18 -5.79
C GLN A 25 -6.78 -3.69 -5.90
N VAL A 26 -7.87 -4.46 -5.93
CA VAL A 26 -7.81 -5.93 -6.08
C VAL A 26 -7.19 -6.34 -7.41
N TRP A 27 -7.45 -5.58 -8.48
CA TRP A 27 -6.83 -5.82 -9.78
C TRP A 27 -5.31 -5.59 -9.73
N ASP A 28 -4.88 -4.48 -9.15
CA ASP A 28 -3.46 -4.14 -9.02
C ASP A 28 -2.71 -5.13 -8.12
N GLU A 29 -3.32 -5.59 -7.02
CA GLU A 29 -2.74 -6.62 -6.15
C GLU A 29 -2.50 -7.95 -6.86
N ARG A 30 -3.42 -8.37 -7.74
CA ARG A 30 -3.26 -9.60 -8.54
C ARG A 30 -2.11 -9.49 -9.53
N LEU A 31 -1.98 -8.33 -10.19
CA LEU A 31 -0.90 -8.07 -11.14
C LEU A 31 0.46 -7.88 -10.46
N GLY A 32 0.49 -7.28 -9.27
CA GLY A 32 1.69 -7.08 -8.47
C GLY A 32 2.21 -8.40 -7.87
N SER A 33 1.31 -9.19 -7.29
CA SER A 33 1.66 -10.48 -6.67
C SER A 33 2.22 -11.48 -7.67
N ALA A 34 1.65 -11.58 -8.88
CA ALA A 34 2.17 -12.44 -9.94
C ALA A 34 3.61 -12.06 -10.35
N ARG A 35 3.91 -10.76 -10.46
CA ARG A 35 5.26 -10.27 -10.82
C ARG A 35 6.28 -10.54 -9.72
N VAL A 36 5.92 -10.32 -8.46
CA VAL A 36 6.82 -10.57 -7.33
C VAL A 36 7.12 -12.06 -7.19
N GLN A 37 6.12 -12.94 -7.34
CA GLN A 37 6.35 -14.38 -7.34
C GLN A 37 7.29 -14.82 -8.48
N ALA A 38 7.09 -14.28 -9.68
CA ALA A 38 7.98 -14.51 -10.82
C ALA A 38 9.37 -13.85 -10.69
N GLY A 39 9.58 -12.94 -9.73
CA GLY A 39 10.91 -12.41 -9.39
C GLY A 39 11.61 -13.21 -8.29
N ASN A 40 10.84 -13.67 -7.31
CA ASN A 40 11.36 -14.30 -6.09
C ASN A 40 11.92 -15.71 -6.29
N TRP A 41 11.58 -16.41 -7.39
CA TRP A 41 12.12 -17.75 -7.65
C TRP A 41 13.65 -17.76 -7.73
N ARG A 42 14.27 -16.67 -8.20
CA ARG A 42 15.73 -16.55 -8.27
C ARG A 42 16.35 -16.48 -6.88
N LEU A 43 15.73 -15.74 -5.97
CA LEU A 43 16.17 -15.65 -4.57
C LEU A 43 16.04 -17.00 -3.85
N MET A 44 14.96 -17.73 -4.10
CA MET A 44 14.78 -19.11 -3.62
C MET A 44 15.91 -20.04 -4.11
N ALA A 45 16.23 -19.99 -5.41
CA ALA A 45 17.32 -20.78 -5.98
C ALA A 45 18.69 -20.46 -5.35
N PHE A 46 19.05 -19.18 -5.20
CA PHE A 46 20.30 -18.79 -4.53
C PHE A 46 20.30 -19.15 -3.04
N GLY A 47 19.17 -19.03 -2.36
CA GLY A 47 19.03 -19.44 -0.96
C GLY A 47 19.29 -20.93 -0.76
N CYS A 48 18.76 -21.79 -1.62
CA CYS A 48 19.03 -23.23 -1.59
C CYS A 48 20.51 -23.55 -1.88
N LEU A 49 21.14 -22.84 -2.80
CA LEU A 49 22.57 -23.03 -3.12
C LEU A 49 23.50 -22.57 -1.98
N LEU A 50 23.12 -21.56 -1.21
CA LEU A 50 23.89 -21.11 -0.04
C LEU A 50 23.73 -22.04 1.18
N LEU A 51 22.60 -22.74 1.28
CA LEU A 51 22.33 -23.68 2.37
C LEU A 51 22.87 -25.10 2.10
N ALA A 52 23.15 -25.43 0.85
CA ALA A 52 23.75 -26.70 0.43
C ALA A 52 25.26 -26.72 0.73
#